data_AF-A0A0K0JTK3-F1
#
_entry.id   AF-A0A0K0JTK3-F1
#
_cell.length_a   1.000
_cell.length_b   1.000
_cell.length_c   1.000
_cell.angle_alpha   90.00
_cell.angle_beta   90.00
_cell.angle_gamma   90.00
#
_symmetry.space_group_name_H-M   'P 1'
#
loop_
_entity.id
_entity.type
_entity.pdbx_description
1 polymer ?
#
loop_
_entity_poly.entity_id
_entity_poly.type
_entity_poly.pdbx_seq_one_letter_code
_entity_poly.pdbx_strand_id
1 'polypeptide(L)'
;MLKCSVVLLVLVLVMVCCDDKELARLQIGVKKRVDNCEIRSRKGDTLNVHYVGMLEDGTEFDNSRSRNKPFIFTLGMGQVIKGWDQGLLNMCEGEQRRLAIPPDLAYGSSGSPPKIPADASLKFDIELLKIEREGDL
;
A
#
# COMPACT_ATOMS: atom_id res chain seq x y z
N MET A 1 48.49 18.92 -12.78
CA MET A 1 47.66 18.55 -11.61
C MET A 1 46.15 18.74 -11.82
N LEU A 2 45.70 19.62 -12.75
CA LEU A 2 44.28 19.95 -12.94
C LEU A 2 43.41 18.86 -13.62
N LYS A 3 44.00 17.84 -14.25
CA LYS A 3 43.24 16.79 -14.99
C LYS A 3 42.62 15.70 -14.10
N CYS A 4 43.14 15.42 -12.90
CA CYS A 4 42.58 14.36 -12.03
C CYS A 4 41.39 14.85 -11.19
N SER A 5 41.39 16.11 -10.77
CA SER A 5 40.34 16.65 -9.89
C SER A 5 39.00 16.83 -10.63
N VAL A 6 39.04 17.26 -11.91
CA VAL A 6 37.84 17.36 -12.75
C VAL A 6 37.24 15.99 -13.06
N VAL A 7 38.07 14.99 -13.35
CA VAL A 7 37.60 13.61 -13.61
C VAL A 7 36.92 13.02 -12.38
N LEU A 8 37.48 13.24 -11.18
CA LEU A 8 36.86 12.79 -9.92
C LEU A 8 35.52 13.49 -9.66
N LEU A 9 35.43 14.82 -9.89
CA LEU A 9 34.20 15.57 -9.69
C LEU A 9 33.09 15.15 -10.68
N VAL A 10 33.45 14.89 -11.94
CA VAL A 10 32.52 14.37 -12.95
C VAL A 10 32.07 12.95 -12.57
N LEU A 11 32.99 12.06 -12.18
CA LEU A 11 32.65 10.70 -11.72
C LEU A 11 31.71 10.69 -10.51
N VAL A 12 31.91 11.61 -9.57
CA VAL A 12 31.00 11.78 -8.41
C VAL A 12 29.64 12.31 -8.86
N LEU A 13 29.59 13.24 -9.82
CA LEU A 13 28.33 13.78 -10.34
C LEU A 13 27.50 12.72 -11.08
N VAL A 14 28.13 11.77 -11.79
CA VAL A 14 27.42 10.68 -12.51
C VAL A 14 26.89 9.59 -11.56
N MET A 15 27.48 9.40 -10.38
CA MET A 15 27.01 8.38 -9.43
C MET A 15 25.81 8.79 -8.59
N VAL A 16 25.39 10.07 -8.62
CA VAL A 16 24.11 10.50 -8.01
C VAL A 16 22.98 10.37 -9.03
N CYS A 17 22.94 9.26 -9.75
CA CYS A 17 21.69 8.75 -10.29
C CYS A 17 21.04 7.99 -9.14
N CYS A 18 20.38 8.70 -8.22
CA CYS A 18 19.43 8.05 -7.35
C CYS A 18 18.36 7.47 -8.27
N ASP A 19 18.44 6.17 -8.55
CA ASP A 19 17.39 5.39 -9.22
C ASP A 19 16.21 5.30 -8.25
N ASP A 20 15.57 6.45 -7.96
CA ASP A 20 14.25 6.50 -7.36
C ASP A 20 13.28 6.01 -8.42
N LYS A 21 13.22 4.68 -8.62
CA LYS A 21 12.24 4.08 -9.51
C LYS A 21 10.87 4.30 -8.92
N GLU A 22 10.20 5.35 -9.39
CA GLU A 22 8.80 5.63 -9.11
C GLU A 22 7.98 4.35 -9.33
N LEU A 23 7.20 3.98 -8.32
CA LEU A 23 6.34 2.82 -8.40
C LEU A 23 5.31 3.03 -9.53
N ALA A 24 5.46 2.32 -10.64
CA ALA A 24 4.57 2.52 -11.80
C ALA A 24 3.28 1.67 -11.76
N ARG A 25 3.19 0.71 -10.84
CA ARG A 25 2.05 -0.22 -10.76
C ARG A 25 1.83 -0.70 -9.32
N LEU A 26 0.59 -1.06 -9.01
CA LEU A 26 0.26 -1.73 -7.75
C LEU A 26 1.08 -3.03 -7.60
N GLN A 27 1.77 -3.17 -6.47
CA GLN A 27 2.44 -4.41 -6.08
C GLN A 27 1.70 -5.04 -4.92
N ILE A 28 1.40 -6.34 -5.02
CA ILE A 28 0.68 -7.11 -4.00
C ILE A 28 1.60 -8.24 -3.52
N GLY A 29 2.06 -8.15 -2.28
CA GLY A 29 2.79 -9.21 -1.58
C GLY A 29 1.91 -9.89 -0.55
N VAL A 30 2.09 -11.19 -0.32
CA VAL A 30 1.45 -11.93 0.78
C VAL A 30 2.47 -12.11 1.90
N LYS A 31 2.20 -11.51 3.06
CA LYS A 31 3.03 -11.63 4.27
C LYS A 31 2.73 -12.90 5.07
N LYS A 32 1.47 -13.32 5.08
CA LYS A 32 1.00 -14.52 5.77
C LYS A 32 -0.10 -15.17 4.94
N ARG A 33 0.08 -16.44 4.58
CA ARG A 33 -0.93 -17.26 3.89
C ARG A 33 -1.81 -17.98 4.90
N VAL A 34 -2.96 -18.45 4.42
CA VAL A 34 -3.92 -19.27 5.18
C VAL A 34 -4.10 -20.56 4.40
N ASP A 35 -3.91 -21.69 5.08
CA ASP A 35 -3.87 -23.01 4.42
C ASP A 35 -5.27 -23.45 3.94
N ASN A 36 -6.30 -23.26 4.76
CA ASN A 36 -7.69 -23.53 4.37
C ASN A 36 -8.43 -22.24 4.04
N CYS A 37 -8.53 -21.93 2.76
CA CYS A 37 -9.19 -20.72 2.27
C CYS A 37 -10.43 -21.06 1.44
N GLU A 38 -11.53 -21.28 2.16
CA GLU A 38 -12.84 -21.60 1.58
C GLU A 38 -13.52 -20.35 1.02
N ILE A 39 -13.49 -19.25 1.78
CA ILE A 39 -14.06 -17.97 1.40
C ILE A 39 -12.94 -17.00 1.04
N ARG A 40 -13.04 -16.44 -0.17
CA ARG A 40 -12.17 -15.38 -0.67
C ARG A 40 -12.96 -14.09 -0.85
N SER A 41 -12.31 -12.97 -0.54
CA SER A 41 -12.86 -11.64 -0.74
C SER A 41 -13.13 -11.39 -2.24
N ARG A 42 -14.29 -10.80 -2.53
CA ARG A 42 -14.70 -10.35 -3.87
C ARG A 42 -15.42 -9.01 -3.77
N LYS A 43 -15.63 -8.38 -4.92
CA LYS A 43 -16.38 -7.11 -4.98
C LYS A 43 -17.76 -7.26 -4.33
N GLY A 44 -18.15 -6.27 -3.55
CA GLY A 44 -19.42 -6.25 -2.80
C GLY A 44 -19.32 -6.84 -1.39
N ASP A 45 -18.26 -7.60 -1.05
CA ASP A 45 -18.07 -8.06 0.32
C ASP A 45 -17.74 -6.88 1.25
N THR A 46 -18.25 -6.93 2.47
CA THR A 46 -17.83 -6.04 3.55
C THR A 46 -16.61 -6.65 4.24
N LEU A 47 -15.49 -5.95 4.19
CA LEU A 47 -14.24 -6.42 4.79
C LEU A 47 -13.98 -5.71 6.11
N ASN A 48 -13.59 -6.48 7.12
CA ASN A 48 -13.07 -5.98 8.37
C ASN A 48 -11.56 -6.18 8.36
N VAL A 49 -10.78 -5.10 8.44
CA VAL A 49 -9.31 -5.19 8.32
C VAL A 49 -8.57 -4.44 9.43
N HIS A 50 -7.41 -4.97 9.81
CA HIS A 50 -6.38 -4.19 10.47
C HIS A 50 -5.29 -3.79 9.49
N TYR A 51 -4.75 -2.57 9.62
CA TYR A 51 -3.70 -2.10 8.71
C TYR A 51 -2.71 -1.15 9.38
N VAL A 52 -1.54 -1.02 8.75
CA VAL A 52 -0.54 0.02 8.98
C VAL A 52 -0.20 0.64 7.63
N GLY A 53 -0.32 1.96 7.52
CA GLY A 53 0.03 2.75 6.33
C GLY A 53 1.31 3.55 6.57
N MET A 54 2.27 3.42 5.65
CA MET A 54 3.58 4.07 5.69
C MET A 54 3.88 4.79 4.37
N LEU A 55 4.60 5.90 4.45
CA LEU A 55 5.27 6.53 3.32
C LEU A 55 6.48 5.69 2.90
N GLU A 56 7.08 6.00 1.75
CA GLU A 56 8.20 5.22 1.21
C GLU A 56 9.44 5.25 2.11
N ASP A 57 9.64 6.34 2.83
CA ASP A 57 10.70 6.57 3.82
C ASP A 57 10.50 5.78 5.14
N GLY A 58 9.36 5.10 5.29
CA GLY A 58 9.00 4.32 6.48
C GLY A 58 8.20 5.09 7.53
N THR A 59 7.89 6.37 7.31
CA THR A 59 7.04 7.16 8.21
C THR A 59 5.63 6.60 8.22
N GLU A 60 5.16 6.11 9.38
CA GLU A 60 3.77 5.69 9.59
C GLU A 60 2.85 6.92 9.61
N PHE A 61 1.84 6.95 8.75
CA PHE A 61 0.82 8.01 8.74
C PHE A 61 -0.49 7.59 9.38
N ASP A 62 -0.79 6.28 9.37
CA ASP A 62 -2.01 5.74 9.96
C ASP A 62 -1.91 4.26 10.33
N ASN A 63 -2.63 3.85 11.39
CA ASN A 63 -2.61 2.49 11.92
C ASN A 63 -3.88 2.18 12.70
N SER A 64 -4.68 1.22 12.24
CA SER A 64 -5.95 0.90 12.87
C SER A 64 -5.81 0.16 14.21
N ARG A 65 -4.66 -0.46 14.48
CA ARG A 65 -4.39 -1.09 15.79
C ARG A 65 -4.17 -0.05 16.89
N SER A 66 -3.60 1.13 16.57
CA SER A 66 -3.48 2.24 17.53
C SER A 66 -4.83 2.73 18.07
N ARG A 67 -5.90 2.54 17.29
CA ARG A 67 -7.29 2.87 17.64
C ARG A 67 -8.05 1.71 18.26
N ASN A 68 -7.45 0.51 18.35
CA ASN A 68 -8.09 -0.73 18.78
C ASN A 68 -9.43 -1.02 18.06
N LYS A 69 -9.54 -0.62 16.77
CA LYS A 69 -10.77 -0.80 16.00
C LYS A 69 -10.45 -1.19 14.55
N PRO A 70 -11.02 -2.30 14.03
CA PRO A 70 -10.94 -2.62 12.61
C PRO A 70 -11.54 -1.52 11.74
N PHE A 71 -11.00 -1.38 10.54
CA PHE A 71 -11.62 -0.55 9.51
C PHE A 71 -12.53 -1.41 8.66
N ILE A 72 -13.74 -0.89 8.41
CA ILE A 72 -14.83 -1.61 7.75
C ILE A 72 -15.21 -0.84 6.50
N PHE A 73 -15.23 -1.53 5.37
CA PHE A 73 -15.60 -0.96 4.07
C PHE A 73 -16.10 -2.06 3.13
N THR A 74 -16.82 -1.66 2.09
CA THR A 74 -17.29 -2.56 1.03
C THR A 74 -16.28 -2.59 -0.11
N LEU A 75 -15.73 -3.77 -0.41
CA LEU A 75 -14.67 -3.95 -1.41
C LEU A 75 -15.18 -3.66 -2.83
N GLY A 76 -14.42 -2.85 -3.59
CA GLY A 76 -14.67 -2.59 -5.00
C GLY A 76 -15.77 -1.56 -5.26
N MET A 77 -16.21 -0.84 -4.24
CA MET A 77 -17.29 0.16 -4.30
C MET A 77 -16.79 1.60 -4.28
N GLY A 78 -15.47 1.84 -4.37
CA GLY A 78 -14.91 3.19 -4.36
C GLY A 78 -14.99 3.90 -3.01
N GLN A 79 -15.19 3.17 -1.92
CA GLN A 79 -15.17 3.71 -0.55
C GLN A 79 -13.73 3.96 -0.04
N VAL A 80 -12.75 3.32 -0.68
CA VAL A 80 -11.32 3.41 -0.36
C VAL A 80 -10.54 3.75 -1.63
N ILE A 81 -9.25 4.04 -1.47
CA ILE A 81 -8.36 4.28 -2.62
C ILE A 81 -8.34 3.07 -3.57
N LYS A 82 -8.16 3.32 -4.87
CA LYS A 82 -8.21 2.29 -5.92
C LYS A 82 -7.25 1.13 -5.67
N GLY A 83 -6.09 1.41 -5.09
CA GLY A 83 -5.09 0.40 -4.76
C GLY A 83 -5.58 -0.63 -3.73
N TRP A 84 -6.46 -0.23 -2.82
CA TRP A 84 -7.11 -1.18 -1.89
C TRP A 84 -8.19 -1.99 -2.60
N ASP A 85 -9.06 -1.34 -3.37
CA ASP A 85 -10.14 -2.00 -4.13
C ASP A 85 -9.59 -3.06 -5.09
N GLN A 86 -8.39 -2.85 -5.65
CA GLN A 86 -7.68 -3.80 -6.50
C GLN A 86 -6.84 -4.80 -5.69
N GLY A 87 -6.12 -4.31 -4.68
CA GLY A 87 -5.10 -5.07 -3.94
C GLY A 87 -5.65 -6.10 -2.96
N LEU A 88 -6.93 -6.01 -2.59
CA LEU A 88 -7.55 -6.84 -1.57
C LEU A 88 -8.54 -7.89 -2.12
N LEU A 89 -8.61 -8.06 -3.45
CA LEU A 89 -9.37 -9.14 -4.08
C LEU A 89 -8.72 -10.51 -3.86
N ASN A 90 -9.52 -11.58 -3.78
CA ASN A 90 -9.06 -12.95 -3.62
C ASN A 90 -8.21 -13.20 -2.35
N MET A 91 -8.51 -12.48 -1.27
CA MET A 91 -7.82 -12.60 0.02
C MET A 91 -8.63 -13.49 0.97
N CYS A 92 -7.94 -14.26 1.80
CA CYS A 92 -8.55 -15.14 2.80
C CYS A 92 -8.65 -14.46 4.15
N GLU A 93 -9.66 -14.78 4.97
CA GLU A 93 -9.67 -14.38 6.38
C GLU A 93 -8.43 -14.91 7.10
N GLY A 94 -7.76 -14.06 7.87
CA GLY A 94 -6.50 -14.33 8.55
C GLY A 94 -5.24 -14.16 7.68
N GLU A 95 -5.39 -13.91 6.38
CA GLU A 95 -4.27 -13.59 5.47
C GLU A 95 -3.72 -12.20 5.81
N GLN A 96 -2.44 -11.99 5.56
CA GLN A 96 -1.82 -10.67 5.61
C GLN A 96 -1.18 -10.33 4.26
N ARG A 97 -1.41 -9.11 3.78
CA ARG A 97 -0.83 -8.57 2.56
C ARG A 97 0.03 -7.34 2.82
N ARG A 98 1.00 -7.14 1.93
CA ARG A 98 1.71 -5.88 1.76
C ARG A 98 1.34 -5.30 0.40
N LEU A 99 0.77 -4.11 0.38
CA LEU A 99 0.52 -3.35 -0.85
C LEU A 99 1.57 -2.25 -0.97
N ALA A 100 2.19 -2.12 -2.15
CA ALA A 100 2.83 -0.87 -2.55
C ALA A 100 1.93 -0.24 -3.62
N ILE A 101 1.43 0.96 -3.34
CA ILE A 101 0.37 1.62 -4.10
C ILE A 101 0.94 2.90 -4.73
N PRO A 102 0.94 3.01 -6.06
CA PRO A 102 1.39 4.21 -6.75
C PRO A 102 0.40 5.38 -6.57
N PRO A 103 0.83 6.64 -6.78
CA PRO A 103 0.03 7.81 -6.43
C PRO A 103 -1.32 7.88 -7.15
N ASP A 104 -1.39 7.46 -8.41
CA ASP A 104 -2.60 7.42 -9.25
C ASP A 104 -3.67 6.43 -8.75
N LEU A 105 -3.24 5.44 -7.96
CA LEU A 105 -4.10 4.48 -7.25
C LEU A 105 -4.28 4.82 -5.75
N ALA A 106 -3.67 5.91 -5.28
CA ALA A 106 -3.76 6.43 -3.92
C ALA A 106 -4.44 7.82 -3.92
N TYR A 107 -3.71 8.88 -3.54
CA TYR A 107 -4.23 10.25 -3.38
C TYR A 107 -3.77 11.22 -4.47
N GLY A 108 -2.94 10.77 -5.42
CA GLY A 108 -2.44 11.55 -6.55
C GLY A 108 -1.72 12.84 -6.15
N SER A 109 -1.72 13.80 -7.07
CA SER A 109 -1.05 15.10 -6.93
C SER A 109 -1.64 16.01 -5.85
N SER A 110 -2.82 15.69 -5.32
CA SER A 110 -3.40 16.42 -4.18
C SER A 110 -2.90 15.91 -2.84
N GLY A 111 -2.45 14.66 -2.76
CA GLY A 111 -2.11 14.02 -1.50
C GLY A 111 -3.28 13.97 -0.50
N SER A 112 -2.96 13.80 0.78
CA SER A 112 -3.90 13.97 1.90
C SER A 112 -3.19 14.71 3.05
N PRO A 113 -3.07 16.04 2.96
CA PRO A 113 -2.38 16.83 3.97
C PRO A 113 -3.05 16.74 5.36
N PRO A 114 -2.26 16.85 6.46
CA PRO A 114 -0.82 17.10 6.49
C PRO A 114 0.04 15.83 6.39
N LYS A 115 -0.57 14.64 6.35
CA LYS A 115 0.13 13.37 6.57
C LYS A 115 0.69 12.73 5.31
N ILE A 116 -0.01 12.91 4.19
CA ILE A 116 0.32 12.30 2.91
C ILE A 116 0.62 13.44 1.93
N PRO A 117 1.88 13.63 1.48
CA PRO A 117 2.20 14.66 0.51
C PRO A 117 1.63 14.34 -0.88
N ALA A 118 1.67 15.33 -1.77
CA ALA A 118 1.36 15.16 -3.18
C ALA A 118 2.24 14.06 -3.80
N ASP A 119 1.67 13.28 -4.71
CA ASP A 119 2.37 12.26 -5.51
C ASP A 119 3.08 11.18 -4.67
N ALA A 120 2.63 10.98 -3.42
CA ALA A 120 3.20 9.98 -2.53
C ALA A 120 2.77 8.56 -2.90
N SER A 121 3.74 7.67 -3.10
CA SER A 121 3.51 6.22 -3.08
C SER A 121 3.33 5.74 -1.64
N LEU A 122 2.41 4.80 -1.44
CA LEU A 122 2.04 4.32 -0.10
C LEU A 122 2.34 2.84 0.06
N LYS A 123 2.83 2.45 1.23
CA LYS A 123 2.99 1.07 1.65
C LYS A 123 1.94 0.75 2.69
N PHE A 124 1.20 -0.34 2.50
CA PHE A 124 0.24 -0.83 3.49
C PHE A 124 0.53 -2.27 3.86
N ASP A 125 0.61 -2.55 5.16
CA ASP A 125 0.47 -3.90 5.69
C ASP A 125 -0.96 -4.09 6.16
N ILE A 126 -1.68 -5.06 5.61
CA ILE A 126 -3.11 -5.26 5.83
C ILE A 126 -3.35 -6.70 6.27
N GLU A 127 -4.16 -6.88 7.29
CA GLU A 127 -4.65 -8.16 7.79
C GLU A 127 -6.17 -8.20 7.59
N LEU A 128 -6.65 -9.21 6.86
CA LEU A 128 -8.09 -9.43 6.70
C LEU A 128 -8.61 -10.22 7.90
N LEU A 129 -9.50 -9.61 8.68
CA LEU A 129 -10.04 -10.23 9.89
C LEU A 129 -11.32 -11.01 9.61
N LYS A 130 -12.19 -10.44 8.77
CA LYS A 130 -13.51 -11.00 8.48
C LYS A 130 -14.04 -10.53 7.12
N ILE A 131 -14.72 -11.43 6.43
CA ILE A 131 -15.52 -11.20 5.22
C ILE A 131 -16.99 -11.32 5.63
N GLU A 132 -17.77 -10.28 5.38
CA GLU A 132 -19.22 -10.28 5.57
C GLU A 132 -19.88 -10.16 4.20
N ARG A 133 -20.72 -11.14 3.87
CA ARG A 133 -21.39 -11.25 2.58
C ARG A 133 -22.88 -11.43 2.78
N GLU A 134 -23.65 -10.61 2.08
CA GLU A 134 -25.10 -10.72 2.07
C GLU A 134 -25.51 -12.07 1.46
N GLY A 135 -26.28 -12.86 2.20
CA GLY A 135 -26.71 -14.22 1.85
C GLY A 135 -26.03 -15.35 2.63
N ASP A 136 -24.94 -15.07 3.37
CA ASP A 136 -24.30 -16.04 4.26
C ASP A 136 -24.85 -15.99 5.72
N LEU A 137 -25.79 -15.07 5.99
CA LEU A 137 -26.55 -14.93 7.25
C LEU A 137 -28.02 -15.35 7.03
#